data_AF-A0A920RIY9-F1
#
_entry.id   AF-A0A920RIY9-F1
#
_cell.length_a   1.000
_cell.length_b   1.000
_cell.length_c   1.000
_cell.angle_alpha   90.00
_cell.angle_beta   90.00
_cell.angle_gamma   90.00
#
_symmetry.space_group_name_H-M   'P 1'
#
loop_
_entity.id
_entity.type
_entity.pdbx_description
1 polymer ?
#
loop_
_entity_poly.entity_id
_entity_poly.type
_entity_poly.pdbx_seq_one_letter_code
_entity_poly.pdbx_strand_id
1 'polypeptide(L)'
;MGSRLSASTYAQIVSGCLLFGCPLADLNSHLIMAAAVELFGTEEQKRMYLPRFAAGEIRGGVALTEPDCGTDLKLFERAPSVMA
;
A
#
# COMPACT_ATOMS: atom_id res chain seq x y z
N MET A 1 3.08 17.74 -6.91
CA MET A 1 3.35 17.16 -8.24
C MET A 1 3.98 15.78 -8.00
N GLY A 2 3.16 14.78 -7.68
CA GLY A 2 3.63 13.42 -7.42
C GLY A 2 4.11 12.79 -8.73
N SER A 3 5.29 12.17 -8.70
CA SER A 3 5.91 11.57 -9.87
C SER A 3 5.03 10.47 -10.44
N ARG A 4 4.25 10.78 -11.47
CA ARG A 4 3.57 9.78 -12.32
C ARG A 4 4.63 9.09 -13.15
N LEU A 5 5.33 8.13 -12.55
CA LEU A 5 6.23 7.25 -13.28
C LEU A 5 5.41 6.53 -14.36
N SER A 6 5.95 6.42 -15.57
CA SER A 6 5.33 5.58 -16.58
C SER A 6 5.30 4.14 -16.10
N ALA A 7 4.30 3.36 -16.52
CA ALA A 7 4.22 1.94 -16.18
C ALA A 7 5.49 1.16 -16.55
N SER A 8 6.18 1.57 -17.63
CA SER A 8 7.48 1.02 -18.03
C SER A 8 8.61 1.36 -17.05
N THR A 9 8.67 2.59 -16.54
CA THR A 9 9.66 3.00 -15.52
C THR A 9 9.44 2.24 -14.23
N TYR A 10 8.17 2.08 -13.84
CA TYR A 10 7.78 1.26 -12.69
C TYR A 10 8.23 -0.21 -12.86
N ALA A 11 7.95 -0.82 -14.02
CA ALA A 11 8.33 -2.20 -14.29
C ALA A 11 9.85 -2.42 -14.28
N GLN A 12 10.64 -1.44 -14.71
CA GLN A 12 12.10 -1.49 -14.65
C GLN A 12 12.63 -1.42 -13.21
N ILE A 13 12.07 -0.55 -12.37
CA ILE A 13 12.42 -0.47 -10.95
C ILE A 13 12.10 -1.79 -10.24
N VAL A 14 10.90 -2.33 -10.46
CA VAL A 14 10.48 -3.62 -9.90
C VAL A 14 11.38 -4.75 -10.38
N SER A 15 11.72 -4.79 -11.67
CA SER A 15 12.64 -5.80 -12.24
C SER A 15 14.06 -5.67 -11.67
N GLY A 16 14.53 -4.45 -11.42
CA GLY A 16 15.80 -4.21 -10.73
C GLY A 16 15.78 -4.75 -9.30
N CYS A 17 14.73 -4.46 -8.52
CA CYS A 17 14.60 -4.93 -7.14
C CYS A 17 14.54 -6.47 -7.01
N LEU A 18 13.96 -7.14 -8.01
CA LEU A 18 13.94 -8.61 -8.10
C LEU A 18 15.33 -9.23 -8.17
N LEU A 19 16.26 -8.58 -8.88
CA LEU A 19 17.64 -9.06 -9.01
C LEU A 19 18.44 -8.93 -7.70
N PHE A 20 17.96 -8.12 -6.76
CA PHE A 20 18.58 -7.92 -5.44
C PHE A 20 17.90 -8.71 -4.31
N GLY A 21 16.94 -9.59 -4.62
CA GLY A 21 16.31 -10.48 -3.63
C GLY A 21 15.33 -9.79 -2.68
N CYS A 22 14.86 -8.58 -2.99
CA CYS A 22 13.79 -7.94 -2.22
C CYS A 22 12.45 -8.63 -2.53
N PRO A 23 11.66 -9.08 -1.53
CA PRO A 23 10.38 -9.72 -1.79
C PRO A 23 9.43 -8.74 -2.50
N LEU A 24 8.93 -9.12 -3.68
CA LEU A 24 7.93 -8.35 -4.43
C LEU A 24 6.73 -7.92 -3.56
N ALA A 25 6.36 -8.76 -2.60
CA ALA A 25 5.24 -8.52 -1.71
C ALA A 25 5.43 -7.26 -0.86
N ASP A 26 6.65 -7.03 -0.38
CA ASP A 26 6.94 -5.95 0.55
C ASP A 26 6.97 -4.59 -0.16
N LEU A 27 7.39 -4.55 -1.43
CA LEU A 27 7.37 -3.33 -2.24
C LEU A 27 5.96 -3.04 -2.76
N ASN A 28 5.25 -4.05 -3.27
CA ASN A 28 3.90 -3.87 -3.82
C ASN A 28 2.91 -3.40 -2.75
N SER A 29 2.93 -3.98 -1.55
CA SER A 29 2.04 -3.56 -0.45
C SER A 29 2.27 -2.09 -0.05
N HIS A 30 3.52 -1.64 -0.01
CA HIS A 30 3.87 -0.25 0.26
C HIS A 30 3.31 0.69 -0.81
N LEU A 31 3.42 0.34 -2.08
CA LEU A 31 2.94 1.14 -3.20
C LEU A 31 1.42 1.17 -3.29
N ILE A 32 0.74 0.05 -3.00
CA ILE A 32 -0.72 -0.01 -2.91
C ILE A 32 -1.23 0.96 -1.84
N MET A 33 -0.58 1.02 -0.68
CA MET A 33 -0.96 1.96 0.38
C MET A 33 -0.70 3.42 0.02
N ALA A 34 0.43 3.73 -0.62
CA ALA A 34 0.70 5.07 -1.11
C ALA A 34 -0.35 5.52 -2.14
N ALA A 35 -0.72 4.62 -3.07
CA ALA A 35 -1.77 4.86 -4.06
C ALA A 35 -3.16 5.01 -3.41
N ALA A 36 -3.48 4.24 -2.37
CA ALA A 36 -4.73 4.37 -1.64
C ALA A 36 -4.87 5.76 -0.99
N VAL A 37 -3.79 6.27 -0.39
CA VAL A 37 -3.77 7.65 0.17
C VAL A 37 -3.87 8.70 -0.93
N GLU A 38 -3.17 8.52 -2.06
CA GLU A 38 -3.21 9.47 -3.17
C GLU A 38 -4.62 9.58 -3.78
N LEU A 39 -5.30 8.44 -3.98
CA LEU A 39 -6.60 8.38 -4.63
C LEU A 39 -7.77 8.71 -3.70
N PHE A 40 -7.71 8.26 -2.45
CA PHE A 40 -8.87 8.29 -1.54
C PHE A 40 -8.66 9.05 -0.23
N GLY A 41 -7.43 9.50 0.06
CA GLY A 41 -7.15 10.24 1.30
C GLY A 41 -7.73 11.66 1.32
N THR A 42 -8.00 12.19 2.52
CA THR A 42 -8.27 13.62 2.72
C THR A 42 -7.03 14.46 2.43
N GLU A 43 -7.18 15.78 2.31
CA GLU A 43 -6.05 16.66 2.06
C GLU A 43 -5.03 16.63 3.22
N GLU A 44 -5.50 16.51 4.46
CA GLU A 44 -4.66 16.34 5.65
C GLU A 44 -3.89 15.02 5.60
N GLN A 45 -4.56 13.92 5.21
CA GLN A 45 -3.93 12.60 5.06
C GLN A 45 -2.88 12.62 3.95
N LYS A 46 -3.17 13.22 2.80
CA LYS A 46 -2.21 13.35 1.70
C LYS A 46 -0.98 14.13 2.11
N ARG A 47 -1.16 15.28 2.78
CA ARG A 47 -0.05 16.13 3.27
C ARG A 47 0.81 15.41 4.30
N MET A 48 0.19 14.62 5.18
CA MET A 48 0.89 13.90 6.23
C MET A 48 1.64 12.67 5.69
N TYR A 49 1.00 11.87 4.83
CA TYR A 49 1.49 10.52 4.51
C TYR A 49 2.26 10.44 3.19
N LEU A 50 1.87 11.15 2.13
CA LEU A 50 2.53 11.02 0.82
C LEU A 50 4.02 11.40 0.84
N PRO A 51 4.46 12.47 1.51
CA PRO A 51 5.89 12.79 1.60
C PRO A 51 6.69 11.70 2.32
N ARG A 52 6.11 11.13 3.38
CA ARG A 52 6.75 10.11 4.22
C ARG A 52 6.82 8.75 3.52
N PHE A 53 5.81 8.41 2.72
CA PHE A 53 5.86 7.26 1.81
C PHE A 53 6.96 7.42 0.77
N ALA A 54 7.03 8.59 0.12
CA ALA A 54 8.05 8.86 -0.90
C ALA A 54 9.49 8.86 -0.34
N ALA A 55 9.67 9.30 0.91
CA ALA A 55 10.95 9.28 1.62
C ALA A 55 11.33 7.90 2.19
N GLY A 56 10.40 6.93 2.20
CA GLY A 56 10.60 5.62 2.82
C GLY A 56 10.62 5.66 4.36
N GLU A 57 10.19 6.75 4.99
CA GLU A 57 10.15 6.90 6.46
C GLU A 57 9.04 6.05 7.11
N ILE A 58 8.01 5.72 6.33
CA ILE A 58 6.91 4.85 6.77
C ILE A 58 6.72 3.72 5.78
N ARG A 59 6.31 2.55 6.29
CA ARG A 59 5.99 1.39 5.45
C ARG A 59 4.49 1.18 5.37
N GLY A 60 4.00 0.87 4.17
CA GLY A 60 2.60 0.56 3.92
C GLY A 60 2.41 -0.95 3.96
N GLY A 61 1.42 -1.41 4.73
CA GLY A 61 0.99 -2.80 4.76
C GLY A 61 -0.50 -2.87 4.46
N VAL A 62 -0.89 -3.89 3.69
CA VAL A 62 -2.29 -4.14 3.34
C VAL A 62 -2.80 -5.25 4.24
N ALA A 63 -3.56 -4.88 5.28
CA ALA A 63 -4.13 -5.84 6.24
C ALA A 63 -5.55 -6.23 5.79
N LEU A 64 -5.65 -7.08 4.77
CA LEU A 64 -6.93 -7.57 4.23
C LEU A 64 -7.22 -9.03 4.60
N THR A 65 -6.23 -9.76 5.10
CA THR A 65 -6.38 -11.18 5.43
C THR A 65 -6.85 -11.33 6.88
N GLU A 66 -8.06 -11.83 7.05
CA GLU A 66 -8.54 -12.38 8.32
C GLU A 66 -8.44 -13.91 8.28
N PRO A 67 -8.26 -14.60 9.42
CA PRO A 67 -8.06 -16.05 9.48
C PRO A 67 -9.10 -16.87 8.70
N ASP A 68 -10.34 -16.38 8.64
CA ASP A 68 -11.48 -17.08 8.06
C ASP A 68 -12.01 -16.47 6.74
N CYS A 69 -11.39 -15.40 6.20
CA CYS A 69 -11.94 -14.69 5.05
C CYS A 69 -10.85 -14.09 4.14
N GLY A 70 -10.14 -14.95 3.40
CA GLY A 70 -9.17 -14.53 2.39
C GLY A 70 -9.79 -14.22 1.03
N THR A 71 -10.53 -15.20 0.47
CA THR A 71 -11.01 -15.13 -0.92
C THR A 71 -12.30 -14.33 -1.10
N ASP A 72 -13.06 -14.09 -0.02
CA ASP A 72 -14.42 -13.53 -0.07
C ASP A 72 -14.57 -12.22 0.74
N LEU A 73 -13.66 -11.28 0.50
CA LEU A 73 -13.61 -9.93 1.12
C LEU A 73 -14.92 -9.12 1.02
N LYS A 74 -15.86 -9.51 0.15
CA LYS A 74 -17.15 -8.82 -0.02
C LYS A 74 -18.16 -9.13 1.09
N LEU A 75 -17.94 -10.17 1.89
CA LEU A 75 -18.87 -10.61 2.95
C LEU A 75 -18.54 -10.05 4.34
N PHE A 76 -17.58 -9.12 4.46
CA PHE A 76 -17.27 -8.52 5.74
C PHE A 76 -18.42 -7.63 6.25
N GLU A 77 -19.22 -8.16 7.16
CA GLU A 77 -20.08 -7.38 8.05
C GLU A 77 -19.24 -6.98 9.27
N ARG A 78 -19.22 -5.68 9.59
CA ARG A 78 -18.49 -5.12 10.75
C ARG A 78 -18.92 -5.85 12.03
N ALA A 79 -18.08 -6.74 12.56
CA ALA A 79 -18.21 -7.14 13.95
C ALA A 79 -17.94 -5.89 14.82
N PRO A 80 -18.83 -5.52 15.75
CA PRO A 80 -18.64 -4.35 16.60
C PRO A 80 -17.42 -4.57 17.50
N SER A 81 -16.54 -3.58 17.52
CA SER A 81 -15.40 -3.47 18.42
C SER A 81 -15.79 -3.74 19.88
N VAL A 82 -15.21 -4.78 20.49
CA VAL A 82 -15.20 -5.05 21.93
C VAL A 82 -13.72 -5.03 22.32
N MET A 83 -13.14 -3.97 22.89
CA MET A 83 -13.18 -3.61 24.31
C MET A 83 -13.09 -4.81 25.25
N ALA A 84 -11.89 -5.38 25.38
CA ALA A 84 -11.35 -5.98 26.61
C ALA A 84 -9.82 -6.01 26.52
#